data_AF-H2JFL7-F1
#
_entry.id   AF-H2JFL7-F1
#
_cell.length_a   1.000
_cell.length_b   1.000
_cell.length_c   1.000
_cell.angle_alpha   90.00
_cell.angle_beta   90.00
_cell.angle_gamma   90.00
#
_symmetry.space_group_name_H-M   'P 1'
#
loop_
_entity.id
_entity.type
_entity.pdbx_description
1 polymer ?
#
loop_
_entity_poly.entity_id
_entity_poly.type
_entity_poly.pdbx_seq_one_letter_code
_entity_poly.pdbx_strand_id
1 'polypeptide(L)'
;MDTGLLKELTDILNKENDIYDTFLKLSNNKTDLIVSGNVSELENIVKIEQSLIIKIAKLEDQREKIVESLSTVLGKNPEEITISELTLCLGQKEAAELKECQEKILNSINGLKVNNELNSKLIKNSLEYIDFSINMMTSVGTVTNSYGSSGNADEVKKRNLFDVKL
;
A
#
# COMPACT_ATOMS: atom_id res chain seq x y z
N MET A 1 -35.55 18.22 6.96
CA MET A 1 -34.17 17.82 6.64
C MET A 1 -34.22 16.36 6.22
N ASP A 2 -33.65 16.02 5.06
CA ASP A 2 -33.65 14.64 4.56
C ASP A 2 -32.70 13.76 5.38
N THR A 3 -33.23 13.25 6.49
CA THR A 3 -32.55 12.26 7.34
C THR A 3 -32.22 10.96 6.61
N GLY A 4 -32.78 10.73 5.42
CA GLY A 4 -32.48 9.57 4.57
C GLY A 4 -31.09 9.64 3.95
N LEU A 5 -30.77 10.75 3.26
CA LEU A 5 -29.48 10.93 2.56
C LEU A 5 -28.29 10.91 3.54
N LEU A 6 -28.45 11.49 4.72
CA LEU A 6 -27.42 11.48 5.75
C LEU A 6 -27.16 10.08 6.33
N LYS A 7 -28.21 9.26 6.48
CA LYS A 7 -28.06 7.87 6.90
C LYS A 7 -27.37 7.03 5.82
N GLU A 8 -27.72 7.26 4.56
CA GLU A 8 -27.10 6.57 3.43
C GLU A 8 -25.61 6.92 3.33
N LEU A 9 -25.25 8.21 3.48
CA LEU A 9 -23.84 8.64 3.56
C LEU A 9 -23.09 7.93 4.70
N THR A 10 -23.71 7.84 5.87
CA THR A 10 -23.11 7.18 7.04
C THR A 10 -22.89 5.68 6.80
N ASP A 11 -23.83 5.01 6.13
CA ASP A 11 -23.70 3.60 5.76
C ASP A 11 -22.56 3.37 4.75
N ILE A 12 -22.42 4.25 3.75
CA ILE A 12 -21.29 4.20 2.81
C ILE A 12 -19.96 4.37 3.53
N LEU A 13 -19.84 5.38 4.38
CA LEU A 13 -18.61 5.63 5.14
C LEU A 13 -18.22 4.43 6.03
N ASN A 14 -19.20 3.78 6.67
CA ASN A 14 -18.94 2.56 7.44
C ASN A 14 -18.42 1.42 6.55
N LYS A 15 -19.04 1.21 5.37
CA LYS A 15 -18.57 0.20 4.40
C LYS A 15 -17.17 0.49 3.88
N GLU A 16 -16.84 1.76 3.61
CA GLU A 16 -15.50 2.16 3.23
C GLU A 16 -14.50 1.84 4.34
N ASN A 17 -14.85 2.13 5.59
CA ASN A 17 -14.01 1.88 6.75
C ASN A 17 -13.71 0.37 6.93
N ASP A 18 -14.71 -0.51 6.76
CA ASP A 18 -14.51 -1.97 6.79
C ASP A 18 -13.55 -2.44 5.70
N ILE A 19 -13.65 -1.86 4.50
CA ILE A 19 -12.75 -2.20 3.39
C ILE A 19 -11.34 -1.68 3.67
N TYR A 20 -11.17 -0.47 4.22
CA TYR A 20 -9.87 0.08 4.58
C TYR A 20 -9.20 -0.73 5.70
N ASP A 21 -9.94 -1.18 6.72
CA ASP A 21 -9.42 -2.07 7.76
C ASP A 21 -8.96 -3.41 7.17
N THR A 22 -9.76 -3.98 6.27
CA THR A 22 -9.41 -5.21 5.55
C THR A 22 -8.14 -5.01 4.71
N PHE A 23 -8.04 -3.89 4.00
CA PHE A 23 -6.87 -3.56 3.20
C PHE A 23 -5.64 -3.42 4.11
N LEU A 24 -5.74 -2.70 5.22
CA LEU A 24 -4.63 -2.52 6.16
C LEU A 24 -4.10 -3.86 6.68
N LYS A 25 -4.99 -4.79 7.01
CA LYS A 25 -4.63 -6.16 7.41
C LYS A 25 -3.89 -6.93 6.31
N LEU A 26 -4.36 -6.82 5.06
CA LEU A 26 -3.67 -7.45 3.91
C LEU A 26 -2.29 -6.83 3.68
N SER A 27 -2.17 -5.51 3.81
CA SER A 27 -0.90 -4.79 3.65
C SER A 27 0.12 -5.17 4.74
N ASN A 28 -0.34 -5.42 5.97
CA ASN A 28 0.49 -5.99 7.04
C ASN A 28 0.94 -7.41 6.69
N ASN A 29 0.01 -8.30 6.32
CA ASN A 29 0.33 -9.69 5.94
C ASN A 29 1.32 -9.75 4.75
N LYS A 30 1.18 -8.82 3.79
CA LYS A 30 2.12 -8.65 2.67
C LYS A 30 3.56 -8.43 3.16
N THR A 31 3.74 -7.69 4.25
CA THR A 31 5.05 -7.47 4.87
C THR A 31 5.67 -8.80 5.30
N ASP A 32 4.91 -9.62 6.02
CA ASP A 32 5.36 -10.94 6.49
C ASP A 32 5.72 -11.87 5.33
N LEU A 33 4.90 -11.87 4.26
CA LEU A 33 5.17 -12.67 3.07
C LEU A 33 6.42 -12.21 2.32
N ILE A 34 6.66 -10.90 2.19
CA ILE A 34 7.88 -10.35 1.58
C ILE A 34 9.12 -10.80 2.36
N VAL A 35 9.08 -10.74 3.69
CA VAL A 35 10.19 -11.21 4.54
C VAL A 35 10.41 -12.72 4.39
N SER A 36 9.35 -13.52 4.27
CA SER A 36 9.45 -14.97 4.07
C SER A 36 9.84 -15.40 2.65
N GLY A 37 9.79 -14.49 1.66
CA GLY A 37 10.11 -14.78 0.27
C GLY A 37 9.04 -15.60 -0.48
N ASN A 38 7.80 -15.67 0.02
CA ASN A 38 6.74 -16.46 -0.60
C ASN A 38 6.04 -15.68 -1.73
N VAL A 39 6.57 -15.82 -2.95
CA VAL A 39 6.08 -15.09 -4.14
C VAL A 39 4.66 -15.51 -4.55
N SER A 40 4.29 -16.79 -4.40
CA SER A 40 2.97 -17.28 -4.82
C SER A 40 1.84 -16.69 -3.96
N GLU A 41 2.03 -16.62 -2.65
CA GLU A 41 1.04 -16.00 -1.75
C GLU A 41 1.01 -14.48 -1.92
N LEU A 42 2.15 -13.86 -2.26
CA LEU A 42 2.21 -12.43 -2.58
C LEU A 42 1.33 -12.08 -3.78
N GLU A 43 1.33 -12.89 -4.84
CA GLU A 43 0.44 -12.69 -6.00
C GLU A 43 -1.04 -12.78 -5.63
N ASN A 44 -1.40 -13.70 -4.73
CA ASN A 44 -2.79 -13.84 -4.25
C ASN A 44 -3.23 -12.60 -3.46
N ILE A 45 -2.40 -12.08 -2.56
CA ILE A 45 -2.69 -10.84 -1.84
C ILE A 45 -2.90 -9.67 -2.81
N VAL A 46 -2.02 -9.51 -3.79
CA VAL A 46 -2.13 -8.40 -4.76
C VAL A 46 -3.44 -8.46 -5.54
N LYS A 47 -3.91 -9.64 -5.94
CA LYS A 47 -5.22 -9.81 -6.61
C LYS A 47 -6.38 -9.38 -5.70
N ILE A 48 -6.31 -9.72 -4.40
CA ILE A 48 -7.33 -9.31 -3.44
C ILE A 48 -7.29 -7.79 -3.25
N GLU A 49 -6.12 -7.18 -3.11
CA GLU A 49 -5.93 -5.72 -3.01
C GLU A 49 -6.58 -5.01 -4.23
N GLN A 50 -6.36 -5.50 -5.44
CA GLN A 50 -7.00 -4.94 -6.65
C GLN A 50 -8.53 -5.00 -6.59
N SER A 51 -9.10 -6.10 -6.08
CA SER A 51 -10.55 -6.22 -5.89
C SER A 51 -11.08 -5.20 -4.87
N LEU A 52 -10.35 -4.98 -3.77
CA LEU A 52 -10.72 -4.00 -2.76
C LEU A 52 -10.65 -2.57 -3.31
N ILE A 53 -9.64 -2.23 -4.12
CA ILE A 53 -9.54 -0.93 -4.79
C ILE A 53 -10.77 -0.66 -5.67
N ILE A 54 -11.21 -1.65 -6.44
CA ILE A 54 -12.41 -1.52 -7.28
C ILE A 54 -13.67 -1.30 -6.42
N LYS A 55 -13.76 -1.95 -5.26
CA LYS A 55 -14.89 -1.77 -4.33
C LYS A 55 -14.88 -0.37 -3.70
N ILE A 56 -13.72 0.12 -3.25
CA ILE A 56 -13.56 1.49 -2.73
C ILE A 56 -13.97 2.50 -3.81
N ALA A 57 -13.48 2.36 -5.03
CA ALA A 57 -13.81 3.28 -6.12
C ALA A 57 -15.33 3.36 -6.40
N LYS A 58 -16.06 2.24 -6.25
CA LYS A 58 -17.52 2.23 -6.38
C LYS A 58 -18.23 2.92 -5.22
N LEU A 59 -17.74 2.75 -4.00
CA LEU A 59 -18.30 3.43 -2.83
C LEU A 59 -18.04 4.94 -2.89
N GLU A 60 -16.86 5.35 -3.37
CA GLU A 60 -16.51 6.74 -3.56
C GLU A 60 -17.45 7.44 -4.57
N ASP A 61 -17.74 6.79 -5.70
CA ASP A 61 -18.71 7.28 -6.69
C ASP A 61 -20.13 7.41 -6.10
N GLN A 62 -20.53 6.49 -5.21
CA GLN A 62 -21.80 6.60 -4.49
C GLN A 62 -21.78 7.73 -3.46
N ARG A 63 -20.67 7.89 -2.73
CA ARG A 63 -20.44 8.96 -1.75
C ARG A 63 -20.57 10.32 -2.43
N GLU A 64 -19.93 10.51 -3.58
CA GLU A 64 -19.96 11.75 -4.37
C GLU A 64 -21.39 12.10 -4.81
N LYS A 65 -22.16 11.13 -5.34
CA LYS A 65 -23.57 11.33 -5.72
C LYS A 65 -24.45 11.76 -4.55
N ILE A 66 -24.24 11.19 -3.37
CA ILE A 66 -24.98 11.59 -2.16
C ILE A 66 -24.58 13.00 -1.74
N VAL A 67 -23.30 13.35 -1.81
CA VAL A 67 -22.82 14.70 -1.51
C VAL A 67 -23.41 15.73 -2.48
N GLU A 68 -23.48 15.44 -3.78
CA GLU A 68 -24.16 16.29 -4.78
C GLU A 68 -25.67 16.44 -4.49
N SER A 69 -26.32 15.36 -4.08
CA SER A 69 -27.73 15.39 -3.70
C SER A 69 -27.94 16.26 -2.45
N LEU A 70 -27.07 16.11 -1.45
CA LEU A 70 -27.06 16.94 -0.25
C LEU A 70 -26.77 18.41 -0.57
N SER A 71 -25.88 18.71 -1.52
CA SER A 71 -25.55 20.08 -1.94
C SER A 71 -26.74 20.78 -2.57
N THR A 72 -27.49 20.06 -3.39
CA THR A 72 -28.75 20.53 -3.96
C THR A 72 -29.80 20.84 -2.90
N VAL A 73 -29.93 19.96 -1.88
CA VAL A 73 -30.90 20.13 -0.77
C VAL A 73 -30.50 21.28 0.17
N LEU A 74 -29.20 21.44 0.42
CA LEU A 74 -28.65 22.46 1.32
C LEU A 74 -28.44 23.81 0.62
N GLY A 75 -28.55 23.87 -0.72
CA GLY A 75 -28.29 25.07 -1.52
C GLY A 75 -26.83 25.52 -1.48
N LYS A 76 -25.90 24.59 -1.29
CA LYS A 76 -24.46 24.82 -1.21
C LYS A 76 -23.72 24.16 -2.36
N ASN A 77 -22.48 24.57 -2.60
CA ASN A 77 -21.60 23.86 -3.53
C ASN A 77 -21.17 22.52 -2.91
N PRO A 78 -21.07 21.43 -3.69
CA PRO A 78 -20.66 20.12 -3.19
C PRO A 78 -19.24 20.14 -2.60
N GLU A 79 -18.34 21.00 -3.10
CA GLU A 79 -16.99 21.18 -2.57
C GLU A 79 -16.95 21.84 -1.18
N GLU A 80 -18.01 22.55 -0.80
CA GLU A 80 -18.11 23.23 0.50
C GLU A 80 -18.73 22.31 1.57
N ILE A 81 -19.33 21.18 1.17
CA ILE A 81 -19.88 20.21 2.11
C ILE A 81 -18.75 19.46 2.79
N THR A 82 -18.49 19.83 4.04
CA THR A 82 -17.55 19.11 4.90
C THR A 82 -18.28 18.26 5.92
N ILE A 83 -17.63 17.19 6.41
CA ILE A 83 -18.14 16.39 7.53
C ILE A 83 -18.44 17.28 8.75
N SER A 84 -17.63 18.32 8.99
CA SER A 84 -17.90 19.32 10.03
C SER A 84 -19.23 20.04 9.85
N GLU A 85 -19.58 20.43 8.62
CA GLU A 85 -20.88 21.04 8.34
C GLU A 85 -22.03 20.04 8.47
N LEU A 86 -21.86 18.81 7.98
CA LEU A 86 -22.86 17.75 8.09
C LEU A 86 -23.15 17.43 9.57
N THR A 87 -22.15 17.49 10.45
CA THR A 87 -22.34 17.28 11.89
C THR A 87 -23.19 18.36 12.56
N LEU A 88 -23.30 19.56 11.99
CA LEU A 88 -24.19 20.61 12.51
C LEU A 88 -25.67 20.36 12.18
N CYS A 89 -25.93 19.57 11.13
CA CYS A 89 -27.28 19.19 10.71
C CYS A 89 -27.75 17.86 11.33
N LEU A 90 -26.87 17.17 12.05
CA LEU A 90 -27.09 15.86 12.65
C LEU A 90 -27.36 15.97 14.16
N GLY A 91 -28.00 14.94 14.72
CA GLY A 91 -28.08 14.78 16.17
C GLY A 91 -26.69 14.52 16.75
N GLN A 92 -26.54 14.78 18.06
CA GLN A 92 -25.25 14.67 18.75
C GLN A 92 -24.62 13.28 18.64
N LYS A 93 -25.44 12.23 18.54
CA LYS A 93 -25.01 10.85 18.38
C LYS A 93 -24.53 10.56 16.96
N GLU A 94 -25.33 10.88 15.94
CA GLU A 94 -24.94 10.64 14.54
C GLU A 94 -23.73 11.49 14.14
N ALA A 95 -23.63 12.71 14.66
CA ALA A 95 -22.46 13.56 14.47
C ALA A 95 -21.16 12.95 15.04
N ALA A 96 -21.25 12.30 16.20
CA ALA A 96 -20.11 11.62 16.81
C ALA A 96 -19.70 10.38 15.99
N GLU A 97 -20.66 9.57 15.56
CA GLU A 97 -20.43 8.39 14.71
C GLU A 97 -19.76 8.78 13.38
N LEU A 98 -20.21 9.85 12.74
CA LEU A 98 -19.66 10.34 11.47
C LEU A 98 -18.19 10.80 11.63
N LYS A 99 -17.89 11.52 12.72
CA LYS A 99 -16.51 11.96 13.03
C LYS A 99 -15.60 10.77 13.33
N GLU A 100 -16.07 9.82 14.13
CA GLU A 100 -15.30 8.61 14.44
C GLU A 100 -14.99 7.81 13.16
N CYS A 101 -15.96 7.70 12.25
CA CYS A 101 -15.78 7.03 10.98
C CYS A 101 -14.72 7.75 10.11
N GLN A 102 -14.79 9.08 10.04
CA GLN A 102 -13.80 9.89 9.33
C GLN A 102 -12.38 9.69 9.88
N GLU A 103 -12.23 9.74 11.21
CA GLU A 103 -10.93 9.55 11.87
C GLU A 103 -10.37 8.14 11.61
N LYS A 104 -11.21 7.11 11.66
CA LYS A 104 -10.78 5.73 11.36
C LYS A 104 -10.31 5.57 9.92
N ILE A 105 -11.03 6.16 8.94
CA ILE A 105 -10.61 6.13 7.53
C ILE A 105 -9.26 6.82 7.36
N LEU A 106 -9.07 8.02 7.94
CA LEU A 106 -7.80 8.76 7.90
C LEU A 106 -6.65 7.94 8.51
N ASN A 107 -6.87 7.32 9.65
CA ASN A 107 -5.88 6.47 10.31
C ASN A 107 -5.51 5.25 9.45
N SER A 108 -6.51 4.58 8.87
CA SER A 108 -6.29 3.42 8.00
C SER A 108 -5.53 3.81 6.72
N ILE A 109 -5.85 4.93 6.09
CA ILE A 109 -5.14 5.45 4.91
C ILE A 109 -3.68 5.78 5.25
N ASN A 110 -3.44 6.44 6.38
CA ASN A 110 -2.07 6.73 6.83
C ASN A 110 -1.28 5.44 7.10
N GLY A 111 -1.88 4.45 7.77
CA GLY A 111 -1.28 3.15 7.98
C GLY A 111 -0.94 2.43 6.67
N LEU A 112 -1.86 2.45 5.70
CA LEU A 112 -1.65 1.88 4.37
C LEU A 112 -0.49 2.55 3.64
N LYS A 113 -0.37 3.88 3.72
CA LYS A 113 0.74 4.61 3.11
C LYS A 113 2.09 4.18 3.68
N VAL A 114 2.20 4.10 5.01
CA VAL A 114 3.41 3.65 5.70
C VAL A 114 3.77 2.22 5.31
N ASN A 115 2.79 1.30 5.32
CA ASN A 115 3.02 -0.09 4.94
C ASN A 115 3.42 -0.24 3.48
N ASN A 116 2.81 0.53 2.58
CA ASN A 116 3.17 0.50 1.17
C ASN A 116 4.62 0.97 0.94
N GLU A 117 5.05 2.03 1.63
CA GLU A 117 6.43 2.52 1.56
C GLU A 117 7.42 1.47 2.11
N LEU A 118 7.10 0.86 3.25
CA LEU A 118 7.90 -0.19 3.86
C LEU A 118 8.03 -1.41 2.94
N ASN A 119 6.91 -1.92 2.41
CA ASN A 119 6.88 -3.06 1.49
C ASN A 119 7.65 -2.77 0.20
N SER A 120 7.52 -1.56 -0.35
CA SER A 120 8.28 -1.13 -1.53
C SER A 120 9.79 -1.16 -1.25
N LYS A 121 10.21 -0.69 -0.07
CA LYS A 121 11.61 -0.69 0.35
C LYS A 121 12.14 -2.11 0.55
N LEU A 122 11.38 -2.99 1.20
CA LEU A 122 11.76 -4.39 1.40
C LEU A 122 11.97 -5.11 0.06
N ILE A 123 11.03 -4.97 -0.87
CA ILE A 123 11.12 -5.56 -2.21
C ILE A 123 12.37 -5.05 -2.92
N LYS A 124 12.61 -3.73 -2.88
CA LYS A 124 13.79 -3.13 -3.51
C LYS A 124 15.10 -3.70 -2.94
N ASN A 125 15.21 -3.77 -1.61
CA ASN A 125 16.39 -4.32 -0.96
C ASN A 125 16.61 -5.80 -1.32
N SER A 126 15.53 -6.60 -1.40
CA SER A 126 15.61 -8.00 -1.83
C SER A 126 16.13 -8.13 -3.26
N LEU A 127 15.68 -7.27 -4.18
CA LEU A 127 16.18 -7.24 -5.55
C LEU A 127 17.66 -6.81 -5.61
N GLU A 128 18.06 -5.76 -4.89
CA GLU A 128 19.46 -5.33 -4.81
C GLU A 128 20.38 -6.44 -4.29
N TYR A 129 19.92 -7.22 -3.29
CA TYR A 129 20.67 -8.37 -2.77
C TYR A 129 20.78 -9.50 -3.80
N ILE A 130 19.71 -9.79 -4.53
CA ILE A 130 19.71 -10.79 -5.61
C ILE A 130 20.69 -10.36 -6.72
N ASP A 131 20.61 -9.11 -7.16
CA ASP A 131 21.51 -8.55 -8.18
C ASP A 131 22.97 -8.60 -7.72
N PHE A 132 23.25 -8.22 -6.48
CA PHE A 132 24.58 -8.36 -5.89
C PHE A 132 25.06 -9.82 -5.88
N SER A 133 24.19 -10.76 -5.51
CA SER A 133 24.50 -12.19 -5.48
C SER A 133 24.79 -12.74 -6.88
N ILE A 134 24.00 -12.35 -7.88
CA ILE A 134 24.22 -12.71 -9.30
C ILE A 134 25.56 -12.13 -9.79
N ASN A 135 25.84 -10.86 -9.49
CA ASN A 135 27.10 -10.21 -9.85
C ASN A 135 28.31 -10.88 -9.20
N MET A 136 28.19 -11.34 -7.95
CA MET A 136 29.20 -12.14 -7.27
C MET A 136 29.45 -13.48 -7.98
N MET A 137 28.39 -14.24 -8.27
CA MET A 137 28.51 -15.56 -8.91
C MET A 137 29.12 -15.47 -10.33
N THR A 138 28.69 -14.48 -11.11
CA THR A 138 29.21 -14.25 -12.46
C THR A 138 30.65 -13.75 -12.46
N SER A 139 31.05 -12.94 -11.47
CA SER A 139 32.44 -12.49 -11.28
C SER A 139 33.39 -13.62 -10.89
N VAL A 140 32.91 -14.59 -10.09
CA VAL A 140 33.68 -15.80 -9.71
C VAL A 140 33.83 -16.78 -10.89
N GLY A 141 32.85 -16.84 -11.80
CA GLY A 141 32.88 -17.71 -12.99
C GLY A 141 33.95 -17.36 -14.04
N THR A 142 34.57 -16.18 -13.97
CA THR A 142 35.64 -15.76 -14.90
C THR A 142 37.05 -16.15 -14.44
N VAL A 143 37.20 -17.02 -13.43
CA VAL A 143 38.51 -17.60 -13.05
C VAL A 143 38.65 -18.99 -13.69
N THR A 144 38.55 -19.08 -15.01
CA THR A 144 39.00 -20.27 -15.74
C THR A 144 40.53 -20.29 -15.78
N ASN A 145 41.09 -20.87 -14.72
CA ASN A 145 42.30 -21.70 -14.67
C ASN A 145 43.05 -21.88 -16.02
N SER A 146 43.92 -20.93 -16.37
CA SER A 146 44.90 -21.12 -17.45
C SER A 146 46.04 -22.02 -16.96
N TYR A 147 45.91 -23.34 -17.08
CA TYR A 147 47.09 -24.22 -17.09
C TYR A 147 47.76 -24.06 -18.45
N GLY A 148 48.75 -23.17 -18.52
CA GLY A 148 49.66 -23.07 -19.65
C GLY A 148 50.62 -24.27 -19.65
N SER A 149 50.73 -24.97 -20.78
CA SER A 149 51.67 -26.08 -20.98
C SER A 149 53.16 -25.65 -21.05
N SER A 150 53.50 -24.46 -20.57
CA SER A 150 54.86 -23.94 -20.53
C SER A 150 55.08 -23.36 -19.15
N GLY A 151 55.99 -23.95 -18.37
CA GLY A 151 56.25 -23.63 -16.97
C GLY A 151 56.82 -22.24 -16.70
N ASN A 152 56.06 -21.20 -17.01
CA ASN A 152 56.20 -19.86 -16.44
C ASN A 152 54.89 -19.56 -15.70
N ALA A 153 54.97 -19.49 -14.38
CA ALA A 153 53.84 -19.10 -13.54
C ALA A 153 53.65 -17.59 -13.66
N ASP A 154 52.73 -17.16 -14.54
CA ASP A 154 52.22 -15.80 -14.49
C ASP A 154 51.49 -15.60 -13.15
N GLU A 155 51.83 -14.50 -12.46
CA GLU A 155 51.19 -14.10 -11.21
C GLU A 155 49.68 -14.02 -11.39
N VAL A 156 48.95 -14.98 -10.82
CA VAL A 156 47.51 -14.91 -10.66
C VAL A 156 47.19 -13.84 -9.60
N LYS A 157 47.21 -12.57 -10.00
CA LYS A 157 46.56 -11.50 -9.25
C LYS A 157 45.05 -11.57 -9.50
N LYS A 158 44.38 -12.47 -8.78
CA LYS A 158 42.98 -12.28 -8.41
C LYS A 158 42.88 -12.39 -6.90
N ARG A 159 42.48 -11.28 -6.26
CA ARG A 159 41.37 -11.22 -5.28
C ARG A 159 41.42 -9.91 -4.49
N ASN A 160 40.47 -9.02 -4.79
CA ASN A 160 39.70 -8.36 -3.74
C ASN A 160 38.26 -8.82 -3.95
N LEU A 161 37.72 -9.56 -2.98
CA LEU A 161 36.35 -10.08 -3.01
C LEU A 161 35.34 -9.09 -2.43
N PHE A 162 35.80 -7.99 -1.83
CA PHE A 162 34.97 -6.89 -1.35
C PHE A 162 35.73 -5.57 -1.51
N ASP A 163 35.15 -4.65 -2.27
CA ASP A 163 35.52 -3.24 -2.34
C ASP A 163 34.21 -2.43 -2.24
N VAL A 164 33.55 -2.51 -1.06
CA VAL A 164 32.37 -1.70 -0.74
C VAL A 164 32.81 -0.64 0.26
N LYS A 165 32.95 0.60 -0.20
CA LYS A 165 32.90 1.76 0.70
C LYS A 165 31.44 2.01 1.05
N LEU A 166 31.11 1.83 2.33
CA LEU A 166 29.91 2.36 2.97
C LEU A 166 29.84 3.90 2.80
#